data_AF-A0ABD6AG71-F1
#
_entry.id   AF-A0ABD6AG71-F1
#
_cell.length_a   1.000
_cell.length_b   1.000
_cell.length_c   1.000
_cell.angle_alpha   90.00
_cell.angle_beta   90.00
_cell.angle_gamma   90.00
#
_symmetry.space_group_name_H-M   'P 1'
#
loop_
_entity.id
_entity.type
_entity.pdbx_description
1 polymer ?
#
loop_
_entity_poly.entity_id
_entity_poly.type
_entity_poly.pdbx_seq_one_letter_code
_entity_poly.pdbx_strand_id
1 'polypeptide(L)' 'MPAPNPSAMPEKTYRALLTDREIEILAGDADVSDSYRYRVVARVRDKIERIGEVDLPILDEHHPTLGDELREAVCEDDDG' A
#
# COMPACT_ATOMS: atom_id res chain seq x y z
N MET A 1 22.61 -33.58 -4.97
CA MET A 1 21.92 -32.54 -4.17
C MET A 1 20.50 -32.43 -4.71
N PRO A 2 19.45 -32.71 -3.91
CA PRO A 2 18.08 -32.46 -4.34
C PRO A 2 17.89 -30.95 -4.54
N ALA A 3 17.19 -30.57 -5.61
CA ALA A 3 16.83 -29.17 -5.86
C ALA A 3 15.99 -28.64 -4.68
N PRO A 4 16.15 -27.37 -4.29
CA PRO A 4 15.31 -26.76 -3.26
C PRO A 4 13.84 -26.84 -3.69
N ASN A 5 12.98 -27.27 -2.78
CA ASN A 5 11.53 -27.33 -2.96
C ASN A 5 10.99 -25.90 -3.23
N PRO A 6 10.32 -25.63 -4.37
CA PRO A 6 9.81 -24.30 -4.70
C PRO A 6 8.74 -23.78 -3.71
N SER A 7 8.22 -24.65 -2.84
CA SER A 7 7.21 -24.29 -1.83
C SER A 7 7.78 -23.61 -0.57
N ALA A 8 9.08 -23.28 -0.53
CA ALA A 8 9.71 -22.56 0.58
C ALA A 8 10.05 -21.09 0.24
N MET A 9 9.48 -20.54 -0.84
CA MET A 9 9.38 -19.09 -0.94
C MET A 9 8.34 -18.67 0.12
N PRO A 10 8.68 -17.86 1.14
CA PRO A 10 7.62 -17.21 1.90
C PRO A 10 6.71 -16.55 0.88
N GLU A 11 5.39 -16.73 1.00
CA GLU A 11 4.45 -15.91 0.26
C GLU A 11 4.96 -14.49 0.40
N LYS A 12 5.38 -13.87 -0.71
CA LYS A 12 6.06 -12.58 -0.63
C LYS A 12 5.01 -11.58 -0.18
N THR A 13 4.90 -11.39 1.13
CA THR A 13 4.05 -10.37 1.74
C THR A 13 4.72 -9.04 1.46
N TYR A 14 4.52 -8.53 0.24
CA TYR A 14 4.92 -7.18 -0.12
C TYR A 14 3.94 -6.24 0.57
N ARG A 15 4.48 -5.36 1.42
CA ARG A 15 3.69 -4.32 2.07
C ARG A 15 3.54 -3.13 1.12
N ALA A 16 2.31 -2.84 0.74
CA ALA A 16 1.94 -1.63 0.01
C ALA A 16 1.76 -0.43 0.96
N LEU A 17 0.83 0.49 0.67
CA LEU A 17 0.53 1.66 1.49
C LEU A 17 0.09 1.30 2.93
N LEU A 18 -0.79 0.29 3.03
CA LEU A 18 -1.41 -0.13 4.28
C LEU A 18 -0.71 -1.35 4.87
N THR A 19 -0.68 -1.45 6.19
CA THR A 19 -0.43 -2.73 6.87
C THR A 19 -1.68 -3.59 6.89
N ASP A 20 -1.51 -4.90 7.08
CA ASP A 20 -2.61 -5.84 7.34
C ASP A 20 -3.51 -5.33 8.46
N ARG A 21 -2.91 -4.81 9.54
CA ARG A 21 -3.67 -4.25 10.66
C ARG A 21 -4.44 -2.98 10.31
N GLU A 22 -3.87 -2.10 9.49
CA GLU A 22 -4.58 -0.90 9.03
C GLU A 22 -5.74 -1.28 8.09
N ILE A 23 -5.57 -2.32 7.27
CA ILE A 23 -6.63 -2.90 6.42
C ILE A 23 -7.77 -3.40 7.31
N GLU A 24 -7.51 -4.25 8.31
CA GLU A 24 -8.52 -4.76 9.25
C GLU A 24 -9.31 -3.63 9.93
N ILE A 25 -8.61 -2.58 10.39
CA ILE A 25 -9.23 -1.44 11.08
C ILE A 25 -10.09 -0.60 10.14
N LEU A 26 -9.66 -0.40 8.90
CA LEU A 26 -10.41 0.35 7.90
C LEU A 26 -11.64 -0.41 7.41
N ALA A 27 -11.49 -1.72 7.18
CA ALA A 27 -12.57 -2.64 6.81
C ALA A 27 -13.65 -2.77 7.91
N GLY A 28 -13.30 -2.47 9.16
CA GLY A 28 -14.20 -2.59 10.30
C GLY A 28 -14.17 -3.97 10.96
N ASP A 29 -13.23 -4.83 10.55
CA ASP A 29 -13.05 -6.17 11.09
C ASP A 29 -12.31 -6.17 12.44
N ALA A 30 -11.65 -5.06 12.79
CA ALA A 30 -10.99 -4.89 14.07
C ALA A 30 -11.91 -4.24 15.11
N ASP A 31 -12.07 -4.91 16.26
CA ASP A 31 -12.71 -4.33 17.45
C ASP A 31 -11.76 -3.33 18.12
N VAL A 32 -11.89 -2.06 17.75
CA VAL A 32 -11.08 -0.95 18.28
C VAL A 32 -11.97 0.27 18.55
N SER A 33 -11.51 1.15 19.45
CA SER A 33 -12.25 2.38 19.74
C SER A 33 -12.32 3.32 18.53
N ASP A 34 -13.40 4.10 18.45
CA ASP A 34 -13.58 5.12 17.41
C ASP A 34 -12.42 6.11 17.36
N SER A 35 -11.88 6.48 18.52
CA SER A 35 -10.71 7.36 18.63
C SER A 35 -9.46 6.76 18.00
N TYR A 36 -9.28 5.43 18.09
CA TYR A 36 -8.16 4.74 17.48
C TYR A 36 -8.37 4.58 15.98
N ARG A 37 -9.57 4.19 15.54
CA ARG A 37 -9.95 4.15 14.12
C ARG A 37 -9.73 5.50 13.45
N TYR A 38 -10.16 6.60 14.08
CA TYR A 38 -9.95 7.96 13.58
C TYR A 38 -8.46 8.28 13.39
N ARG A 39 -7.61 7.91 14.37
CA ARG A 39 -6.16 8.10 14.27
C ARG A 39 -5.55 7.31 13.12
N VAL A 40 -6.03 6.08 12.88
CA VAL A 40 -5.58 5.27 11.75
C VAL A 40 -5.97 5.92 10.42
N VAL A 41 -7.20 6.42 10.29
CA VAL A 41 -7.64 7.16 9.11
C VAL A 41 -6.75 8.39 8.86
N ALA A 42 -6.47 9.18 9.90
CA ALA A 42 -5.58 10.35 9.79
C ALA A 42 -4.18 9.94 9.31
N ARG A 43 -3.60 8.91 9.91
CA ARG A 43 -2.29 8.39 9.51
C ARG A 43 -2.26 7.91 8.06
N VAL A 44 -3.34 7.28 7.58
CA VAL A 44 -3.44 6.83 6.19
C VAL A 44 -3.55 8.03 5.24
N ARG A 45 -4.25 9.09 5.61
CA ARG A 45 -4.27 10.35 4.83
C ARG A 45 -2.88 10.95 4.69
N ASP A 46 -2.12 11.03 5.78
CA ASP A 46 -0.75 11.57 5.75
C ASP A 46 0.16 10.75 4.83
N LYS A 47 -0.03 9.42 4.76
CA LYS A 47 0.72 8.57 3.84
C LYS A 47 0.34 8.82 2.37
N ILE A 48 -0.94 9.04 2.09
CA ILE A 48 -1.40 9.36 0.72
C ILE A 48 -0.81 10.70 0.27
N GLU A 49 -0.85 11.72 1.15
CA GLU A 49 -0.25 13.03 0.87
C GLU A 49 1.26 12.88 0.59
N ARG A 50 1.97 12.11 1.43
CA ARG A 50 3.39 11.83 1.21
C ARG A 50 3.67 11.15 -0.13
N ILE A 51 2.82 10.23 -0.58
CA ILE A 51 2.98 9.62 -1.92
C ILE A 51 2.92 10.69 -2.99
N GLY A 52 1.95 11.59 -2.93
CA GLY A 52 1.80 12.69 -3.88
C GLY A 52 2.96 13.69 -3.85
N GLU A 53 3.37 14.11 -2.65
CA GLU A 53 4.33 15.20 -2.48
C GLU A 53 5.80 14.76 -2.57
N VAL A 54 6.10 13.51 -2.21
CA VAL A 54 7.47 13.03 -2.05
C VAL A 54 7.74 11.82 -2.93
N ASP A 55 6.97 10.75 -2.78
CA ASP A 55 7.35 9.47 -3.39
C ASP A 55 7.15 9.50 -4.92
N LEU A 56 6.02 10.03 -5.43
CA LEU A 56 5.75 10.18 -6.86
C LEU A 56 6.79 11.06 -7.57
N PRO A 57 7.14 12.27 -7.08
CA PRO A 57 8.20 13.07 -7.69
C PRO A 57 9.56 12.35 -7.76
N ILE A 58 9.94 11.61 -6.72
CA ILE A 58 11.18 10.82 -6.70
C ILE A 58 11.13 9.70 -7.75
N LEU A 59 9.99 9.01 -7.88
CA LEU A 59 9.79 7.99 -8.90
C LEU A 59 9.86 8.61 -10.30
N ASP A 60 9.16 9.71 -10.56
CA ASP A 60 9.19 10.40 -11.86
C ASP A 60 10.58 10.90 -12.24
N GLU A 61 11.34 11.44 -11.27
CA GLU A 61 12.68 11.99 -11.52
C GLU A 61 13.72 10.91 -11.82
N HIS A 62 13.73 9.82 -11.04
CA HIS A 62 14.79 8.82 -11.12
C HIS A 62 14.42 7.59 -11.96
N HIS A 63 13.14 7.22 -11.99
CA HIS A 63 12.64 6.00 -12.61
C HIS A 63 11.22 6.21 -13.18
N PRO A 64 11.07 7.01 -14.25
CA PRO A 64 9.77 7.51 -14.70
C PRO A 64 8.75 6.41 -15.00
N THR A 65 9.17 5.23 -15.45
CA THR A 65 8.27 4.09 -15.68
C THR A 65 7.56 3.64 -14.40
N LEU A 66 8.22 3.72 -13.24
CA LEU A 66 7.62 3.34 -11.95
C LEU A 66 6.56 4.34 -11.49
N GLY A 67 6.72 5.63 -11.81
CA GLY A 67 5.70 6.65 -11.54
C GLY A 67 4.44 6.40 -12.37
N ASP A 68 4.62 6.06 -13.65
CA ASP A 68 3.52 5.69 -14.55
C ASP A 68 2.83 4.40 -14.10
N GLU A 69 3.59 3.34 -13.77
CA GLU A 69 3.05 2.08 -13.24
C GLU A 69 2.26 2.29 -11.94
N LEU A 70 2.73 3.17 -11.04
CA LEU A 70 2.01 3.49 -9.81
C LEU A 70 0.68 4.20 -10.11
N ARG A 71 0.67 5.14 -11.06
CA ARG A 71 -0.56 5.84 -11.48
C ARG A 71 -1.53 4.87 -12.14
N GLU A 72 -1.05 4.00 -13.01
CA GLU A 72 -1.88 2.96 -13.63
C GLU A 72 -2.54 2.09 -12.55
N ALA A 73 -1.75 1.53 -11.62
CA ALA A 73 -2.25 0.65 -10.57
C ALA A 73 -3.26 1.29 -9.59
N VAL A 74 -3.33 2.63 -9.49
CA VAL A 74 -4.28 3.33 -8.60
C VAL A 74 -5.39 4.06 -9.35
N CYS A 75 -5.23 4.31 -10.65
CA CYS A 75 -6.20 5.00 -11.50
C CYS A 75 -6.98 4.05 -12.43
N GLU A 76 -6.80 2.73 -12.34
CA GLU A 76 -7.56 1.75 -13.12
C GLU A 76 -9.09 1.88 -12.85
N ASP A 77 -9.77 2.41 -13.88
CA ASP A 77 -11.20 2.43 -14.18
C ASP A 77 -12.16 3.16 -13.21
N ASP A 78 -12.18 4.50 -13.29
CA ASP A 78 -13.38 5.33 -13.02
C ASP A 78 -14.21 5.51 -14.31
N ASP A 79 -14.30 4.46 -15.13
CA ASP A 79 -15.31 4.32 -16.20
C ASP A 79 -16.56 3.65 -15.57
N GLY A 80 -17.31 4.41 -14.78
CA GLY A 80 -18.56 3.97 -14.12
C GLY A 80 -19.52 5.10 -13.75
#